data_AF-A0A359C934-F1
#
_entry.id   AF-A0A359C934-F1
#
_cell.length_a   1.000
_cell.length_b   1.000
_cell.length_c   1.000
_cell.angle_alpha   90.00
_cell.angle_beta   90.00
_cell.angle_gamma   90.00
#
_symmetry.space_group_name_H-M   'P 1'
#
loop_
_entity.id
_entity.type
_entity.pdbx_description
1 polymer ?
#
loop_
_entity_poly.entity_id
_entity_poly.type
_entity_poly.pdbx_seq_one_letter_code
_entity_poly.pdbx_strand_id
1 'polypeptide(L)'
;MEMEKKAGAVIAMNPKTGDILAFVSTPAFNPNSFSRGIGKNEWAALVADPRTPLQNKGLQGTYAPGSTVKPFLALTALETGVQNPNAQVLCEGSFTLGNRTFRCWKEKGHGMVDMYKAIVQSCDVYF
;
A
#
# COMPACT_ATOMS: atom_id res chain seq x y z
N MET A 1 -21.22 -5.18 5.87
CA MET A 1 -19.87 -4.99 6.44
C MET A 1 -19.17 -3.83 5.71
N GLU A 2 -18.45 -2.91 6.36
CA GLU A 2 -17.95 -1.66 5.73
C GLU A 2 -17.10 -1.89 4.45
N MET A 3 -16.43 -3.03 4.36
CA MET A 3 -15.65 -3.49 3.21
C MET A 3 -16.48 -3.79 1.94
N GLU A 4 -17.75 -4.20 2.05
CA GLU A 4 -18.57 -4.60 0.89
C GLU A 4 -18.83 -3.45 -0.08
N LYS A 5 -18.76 -2.21 0.42
CA LYS A 5 -18.91 -0.99 -0.37
C LYS A 5 -17.59 -0.50 -0.98
N LYS A 6 -16.46 -1.13 -0.65
CA LYS A 6 -15.10 -0.73 -1.08
C LYS A 6 -14.47 -1.83 -1.94
N ALA A 7 -13.68 -1.44 -2.94
CA ALA A 7 -12.86 -2.37 -3.71
C ALA A 7 -11.46 -2.42 -3.10
N GLY A 8 -10.98 -3.61 -2.74
CA GLY A 8 -9.67 -3.77 -2.12
C GLY A 8 -9.45 -5.14 -1.52
N ALA A 9 -8.35 -5.28 -0.78
CA ALA A 9 -8.03 -6.50 -0.05
C ALA A 9 -7.56 -6.18 1.38
N VAL A 10 -7.82 -7.12 2.29
CA VAL A 10 -7.32 -7.11 3.66
C VAL A 10 -6.78 -8.49 3.98
N ILE A 11 -5.55 -8.54 4.47
CA ILE A 11 -4.89 -9.78 4.87
C ILE A 11 -4.46 -9.60 6.33
N ALA A 12 -4.95 -10.45 7.21
CA ALA A 12 -4.50 -10.53 8.59
C ALA A 12 -3.64 -11.78 8.74
N MET A 13 -2.41 -11.60 9.20
CA MET A 13 -1.42 -12.67 9.33
C MET A 13 -0.83 -12.66 10.74
N ASN A 14 -0.61 -13.84 11.30
CA ASN A 14 0.20 -13.99 12.49
C ASN A 14 1.68 -13.81 12.10
N PRO A 15 2.38 -12.75 12.55
CA PRO A 15 3.75 -12.48 12.12
C PRO A 15 4.77 -13.48 12.68
N LYS A 16 4.41 -14.27 13.71
CA LYS A 16 5.31 -15.29 14.30
C LYS A 16 5.27 -16.62 13.56
N THR A 17 4.11 -17.00 13.02
CA THR A 17 3.89 -18.31 12.39
C THR A 17 3.67 -18.23 10.88
N GLY A 18 3.25 -17.07 10.36
CA GLY A 18 2.83 -16.89 8.97
C GLY A 18 1.36 -17.28 8.71
N ASP A 19 0.62 -17.72 9.73
CA ASP A 19 -0.77 -18.15 9.54
C ASP A 19 -1.65 -16.99 9.06
N ILE A 20 -2.44 -17.25 8.02
CA ILE A 20 -3.43 -16.30 7.51
C ILE A 20 -4.72 -16.46 8.31
N LEU A 21 -4.99 -15.48 9.18
CA LEU A 21 -6.17 -15.43 10.04
C LEU A 21 -7.41 -14.93 9.28
N ALA A 22 -7.19 -14.04 8.31
CA ALA A 22 -8.24 -13.56 7.42
C ALA A 22 -7.63 -13.18 6.06
N PHE A 23 -8.33 -13.55 4.99
CA PHE A 23 -8.01 -13.14 3.63
C PHE A 23 -9.29 -12.65 2.95
N VAL A 24 -9.42 -11.34 2.79
CA VAL A 24 -10.63 -10.71 2.25
C VAL A 24 -10.29 -9.97 0.97
N SER A 25 -11.06 -10.20 -0.08
CA SER A 25 -11.01 -9.47 -1.35
C SER A 25 -12.41 -8.99 -1.69
N THR A 26 -12.60 -7.68 -1.83
CA THR A 26 -13.90 -7.06 -2.11
C THR A 26 -13.90 -6.22 -3.40
N PRO A 27 -15.05 -6.07 -4.06
CA PRO A 27 -16.28 -6.85 -3.85
C PRO A 27 -16.06 -8.34 -4.14
N ALA A 28 -16.79 -9.19 -3.42
CA ALA A 28 -16.79 -10.64 -3.61
C ALA A 28 -18.06 -11.07 -4.35
N PHE A 29 -18.11 -12.34 -4.76
CA PHE A 29 -19.30 -12.97 -5.35
C PHE A 29 -19.73 -14.17 -4.49
N ASN A 30 -20.97 -14.64 -4.67
CA ASN A 30 -21.43 -15.85 -4.02
C ASN A 30 -20.88 -17.09 -4.76
N PRO A 31 -20.01 -17.90 -4.15
CA PRO A 31 -19.44 -19.07 -4.83
C PRO A 31 -20.51 -20.12 -5.18
N ASN A 32 -21.63 -20.16 -4.45
CA ASN A 32 -22.70 -21.11 -4.72
C ASN A 32 -23.36 -20.88 -6.08
N SER A 33 -23.30 -19.67 -6.64
CA SER A 33 -23.79 -19.35 -7.98
C SER A 33 -23.09 -20.16 -9.07
N PHE A 34 -21.87 -20.65 -8.82
CA PHE A 34 -21.12 -21.47 -9.78
C PHE A 34 -21.38 -22.96 -9.64
N SER A 35 -21.91 -23.43 -8.49
CA SER A 35 -22.01 -24.85 -8.15
C SER A 35 -22.85 -25.69 -9.13
N ARG A 36 -23.86 -25.10 -9.77
CA ARG A 36 -24.77 -25.77 -10.74
C ARG A 36 -24.75 -25.11 -12.12
N GLY A 37 -23.74 -24.29 -12.38
CA GLY A 37 -23.68 -23.42 -13.55
C GLY A 37 -24.33 -22.05 -13.28
N ILE A 38 -23.57 -20.99 -13.49
CA ILE A 38 -24.01 -19.61 -13.28
C ILE A 38 -24.97 -19.16 -14.38
N GLY A 39 -26.00 -18.41 -14.02
CA GLY A 39 -26.93 -17.82 -14.98
C GLY A 39 -26.26 -16.77 -15.86
N LYS A 40 -26.65 -16.69 -17.15
CA LYS A 40 -26.06 -15.74 -18.12
C LYS A 40 -26.05 -14.29 -17.64
N ASN A 41 -27.15 -13.84 -17.02
CA ASN A 41 -27.27 -12.46 -16.53
C ASN A 41 -26.36 -12.18 -15.34
N GLU A 42 -26.23 -13.12 -14.41
CA GLU A 42 -25.35 -12.98 -13.24
C GLU A 42 -23.88 -13.02 -13.66
N TRP A 43 -23.52 -13.91 -14.58
CA TRP A 43 -22.18 -13.93 -15.19
C TRP A 43 -21.85 -12.62 -15.88
N ALA A 44 -22.76 -12.11 -16.73
CA ALA A 44 -22.58 -10.84 -17.42
C ALA A 44 -22.38 -9.68 -16.44
N ALA A 45 -23.14 -9.66 -15.33
CA ALA A 45 -22.99 -8.64 -14.28
C ALA A 45 -21.62 -8.74 -13.57
N LEU A 46 -21.13 -9.95 -13.25
CA LEU A 46 -19.83 -10.14 -12.60
C LEU A 46 -18.66 -9.72 -13.48
N VAL A 47 -18.70 -10.07 -14.77
CA VAL A 47 -17.64 -9.74 -15.73
C VAL A 47 -17.63 -8.25 -16.08
N ALA A 48 -18.79 -7.61 -16.14
CA ALA A 48 -18.90 -6.19 -16.47
C ALA A 48 -18.69 -5.26 -15.26
N ASP A 49 -18.62 -5.79 -14.02
CA ASP A 49 -18.42 -4.96 -12.83
C ASP A 49 -17.01 -4.32 -12.86
N PRO A 50 -16.90 -2.99 -12.92
CA PRO A 50 -15.62 -2.29 -13.00
C PRO A 50 -14.74 -2.47 -11.76
N ARG A 51 -15.31 -2.97 -10.65
CA ARG A 51 -14.58 -3.28 -9.41
C ARG A 51 -14.00 -4.69 -9.40
N THR A 52 -14.09 -5.43 -10.52
CA THR A 52 -13.44 -6.71 -10.78
C THR A 52 -13.62 -7.76 -9.66
N PRO A 53 -14.86 -8.16 -9.32
CA PRO A 53 -15.14 -9.08 -8.21
C PRO A 53 -14.54 -10.49 -8.41
N LEU A 54 -14.28 -10.89 -9.66
CA LEU A 54 -13.65 -12.18 -10.00
C LEU A 54 -12.13 -12.20 -9.70
N GLN A 55 -11.50 -11.03 -9.54
CA GLN A 55 -10.07 -10.94 -9.24
C GLN A 55 -9.84 -11.03 -7.73
N ASN A 56 -8.92 -11.92 -7.32
CA ASN A 56 -8.41 -11.89 -5.96
C ASN A 56 -7.42 -10.73 -5.84
N LYS A 57 -7.87 -9.62 -5.23
CA LYS A 57 -7.09 -8.38 -5.14
C LYS A 57 -5.88 -8.49 -4.21
N GLY A 58 -5.90 -9.41 -3.24
CA GLY A 58 -4.79 -9.60 -2.31
C GLY A 58 -3.63 -10.42 -2.90
N LEU A 59 -3.91 -11.27 -3.91
CA LEU A 59 -2.90 -12.09 -4.57
C LEU A 59 -2.51 -11.56 -5.97
N GLN A 60 -3.50 -11.10 -6.73
CA GLN A 60 -3.35 -10.74 -8.15
C GLN A 60 -3.40 -9.22 -8.36
N GLY A 61 -3.64 -8.44 -7.30
CA GLY A 61 -3.66 -6.99 -7.38
C GLY A 61 -2.25 -6.43 -7.39
N THR A 62 -1.92 -5.66 -8.43
CA THR A 62 -0.65 -4.93 -8.53
C THR A 62 -0.90 -3.46 -8.19
N TYR A 63 -0.31 -2.99 -7.10
CA TYR A 63 -0.47 -1.62 -6.62
C TYR A 63 0.90 -1.00 -6.38
N ALA A 64 1.02 0.31 -6.59
CA ALA A 64 2.16 1.03 -6.05
C ALA A 64 2.07 0.93 -4.50
N PRO A 65 3.10 0.39 -3.82
CA PRO A 65 3.05 0.22 -2.36
C PRO A 65 3.05 1.57 -1.63
N GLY A 66 3.42 2.65 -2.32
CA GLY A 66 3.49 4.00 -1.77
C GLY A 66 4.45 4.05 -0.59
N SER A 67 4.11 4.83 0.43
CA SER A 67 4.97 5.04 1.60
C SER A 67 5.15 3.80 2.49
N THR A 68 4.41 2.70 2.26
CA THR A 68 4.56 1.47 3.05
C THR A 68 5.93 0.80 2.90
N VAL A 69 6.71 1.15 1.87
CA VAL A 69 8.09 0.65 1.69
C VAL A 69 9.13 1.37 2.56
N LYS A 70 8.82 2.56 3.09
CA LYS A 70 9.78 3.42 3.80
C LYS A 70 10.49 2.73 4.97
N PRO A 71 9.81 1.93 5.84
CA PRO A 71 10.51 1.19 6.89
C PRO A 71 11.58 0.23 6.36
N PHE A 72 11.35 -0.41 5.21
CA PHE A 72 12.34 -1.30 4.59
C PHE A 72 13.51 -0.52 4.00
N LEU A 73 13.26 0.63 3.38
CA LEU A 73 14.33 1.53 2.89
C LEU A 73 15.18 2.05 4.05
N ALA A 74 14.55 2.42 5.16
CA ALA A 74 15.24 2.82 6.38
C ALA A 74 16.13 1.69 6.92
N LEU A 75 15.61 0.46 7.00
CA LEU A 75 16.39 -0.70 7.41
C LEU A 75 17.62 -0.90 6.51
N THR A 76 17.45 -0.88 5.19
CA THR A 76 18.56 -1.00 4.24
C THR A 76 19.59 0.12 4.43
N ALA A 77 19.14 1.36 4.69
CA ALA A 77 20.04 2.48 4.90
C ALA A 77 20.88 2.32 6.18
N LEU A 78 20.31 1.71 7.23
CA LEU A 78 21.02 1.37 8.46
C LEU A 78 22.00 0.21 8.25
N GLU A 79 21.57 -0.87 7.59
CA GLU A 79 22.42 -2.04 7.33
C GLU A 79 23.63 -1.72 6.46
N THR A 80 23.45 -0.82 5.48
CA THR A 80 24.53 -0.38 4.57
C THR A 80 25.35 0.77 5.14
N GLY A 81 24.94 1.35 6.27
CA GLY A 81 25.63 2.48 6.90
C GLY A 81 25.59 3.79 6.12
N VAL A 82 24.74 3.90 5.09
CA VAL A 82 24.61 5.13 4.29
C VAL A 82 23.89 6.26 5.02
N GLN A 83 23.21 5.96 6.14
CA GLN A 83 22.54 6.95 6.96
C GLN A 83 22.63 6.66 8.46
N ASN A 84 22.78 7.72 9.26
CA ASN A 84 22.62 7.68 10.72
C ASN A 84 21.15 7.98 11.09
N PRO A 85 20.48 7.15 11.91
CA PRO A 85 19.06 7.34 12.24
C PRO A 85 18.78 8.68 12.95
N ASN A 86 19.77 9.25 13.63
CA ASN A 86 19.66 10.51 14.36
C ASN A 86 20.07 11.74 13.54
N ALA A 87 20.62 11.54 12.33
CA ALA A 87 20.97 12.65 11.45
C ALA A 87 19.69 13.36 11.00
N GLN A 88 19.71 14.69 11.08
CA GLN A 88 18.59 15.52 10.69
C GLN A 88 18.69 15.91 9.22
N VAL A 89 17.57 15.83 8.51
CA VAL A 89 17.41 16.31 7.14
C VAL A 89 16.36 17.43 7.16
N LEU A 90 16.66 18.54 6.48
CA LEU A 90 15.70 19.62 6.29
C LEU A 90 14.76 19.29 5.13
N CYS A 91 13.47 19.16 5.43
CA CYS A 91 12.42 19.04 4.42
C CYS A 91 11.69 20.38 4.28
N GLU A 92 11.94 21.10 3.19
CA GLU A 92 11.23 22.34 2.81
C GLU A 92 10.03 22.09 1.88
N GLY A 93 9.69 20.82 1.63
CA GLY A 93 8.57 20.41 0.77
C GLY A 93 8.98 19.93 -0.61
N SER A 94 10.26 20.07 -0.96
CA SER A 94 10.85 19.44 -2.15
C SER A 94 12.35 19.26 -2.02
N PHE A 95 12.92 18.42 -2.88
CA PHE A 95 14.36 18.19 -3.04
C PHE A 95 14.70 18.26 -4.52
N THR A 96 15.72 19.04 -4.90
CA THR A 96 16.14 19.18 -6.30
C THR A 96 17.48 18.49 -6.51
N LEU A 97 17.52 17.55 -7.44
CA LEU A 97 18.73 16.86 -7.88
C LEU A 97 18.94 17.13 -9.37
N GLY A 98 19.99 17.87 -9.70
CA GLY A 98 20.26 18.30 -11.07
C GLY A 98 19.11 19.16 -11.62
N ASN A 99 18.45 18.69 -12.68
CA ASN A 99 17.34 19.38 -13.33
C ASN A 99 15.95 18.84 -12.92
N ARG A 100 15.87 17.98 -11.90
CA ARG A 100 14.60 17.38 -11.43
C ARG A 100 14.31 17.76 -10.00
N THR A 101 13.07 18.15 -9.74
CA THR A 101 12.55 18.43 -8.40
C THR A 101 11.60 17.33 -7.98
N PHE A 102 11.94 16.66 -6.88
CA PHE A 102 11.12 15.67 -6.18
C PHE A 102 10.32 16.38 -5.10
N ARG A 103 9.01 16.24 -5.10
CA ARG A 103 8.13 16.94 -4.16
C ARG A 103 7.77 16.03 -2.99
N CYS A 104 7.63 16.63 -1.82
CA CYS A 104 6.98 15.99 -0.69
C CYS A 104 5.46 16.18 -0.77
N TRP A 105 4.70 15.24 -0.20
CA TRP A 105 3.25 15.38 -0.05
C TRP A 105 2.85 16.62 0.77
N LYS A 106 3.74 17.06 1.67
CA LYS A 106 3.56 18.28 2.46
C LYS A 106 4.31 19.44 1.81
N GLU A 107 3.59 20.30 1.10
CA GLU A 107 4.15 21.42 0.32
C GLU A 107 4.98 22.40 1.17
N LYS A 108 4.57 22.65 2.42
CA LYS A 108 5.31 23.53 3.36
C LYS A 108 6.48 22.83 4.06
N GLY A 109 6.72 21.55 3.75
CA GLY A 109 7.76 20.75 4.36
C GLY A 109 7.46 20.24 5.78
N HIS A 110 8.37 19.40 6.26
CA HIS A 110 8.34 18.80 7.60
C HIS A 110 9.32 19.46 8.58
N GLY A 111 10.09 20.46 8.11
CA GLY A 111 11.19 21.05 8.84
C GLY A 111 12.33 20.06 9.00
N MET A 112 13.06 20.15 10.12
CA MET A 112 14.07 19.17 10.48
C MET A 112 13.41 17.85 10.88
N VAL A 113 13.82 16.75 10.24
CA VAL A 113 13.36 15.40 10.53
C VAL A 113 14.55 14.44 10.66
N ASP A 114 14.52 13.59 11.68
CA ASP A 114 15.32 12.36 11.75
C ASP A 114 14.56 11.18 11.11
N MET A 115 15.17 10.00 11.09
CA MET A 115 14.58 8.79 10.51
C MET A 115 13.23 8.44 11.16
N TYR A 116 13.15 8.55 12.50
CA TYR A 116 11.92 8.25 13.24
C TYR A 116 10.79 9.18 12.81
N LYS A 117 11.03 10.50 12.84
CA LYS A 117 10.04 11.51 12.44
C LYS A 117 9.70 11.39 10.95
N ALA A 118 10.66 11.04 10.10
CA ALA A 118 10.43 10.82 8.68
C ALA A 118 9.49 9.65 8.41
N ILE A 119 9.60 8.54 9.15
CA ILE A 119 8.66 7.40 9.06
C ILE A 119 7.29 7.81 9.60
N VAL A 120 7.22 8.42 10.79
CA VAL A 120 5.96 8.84 11.43
C VAL A 120 5.17 9.81 10.56
N GLN A 121 5.85 10.78 9.95
CA GLN A 121 5.21 11.81 9.11
C GLN A 121 5.21 11.45 7.62
N SER A 122 5.73 10.27 7.26
CA SER A 122 5.88 9.84 5.87
C SER A 122 6.56 10.92 5.01
N CYS A 123 7.66 11.52 5.47
CA CYS A 123 8.37 12.56 4.73
C CYS A 123 9.00 11.97 3.45
N ASP A 124 8.75 12.55 2.28
CA ASP A 124 9.32 12.06 1.00
C ASP A 124 10.65 12.72 0.64
N VAL A 125 11.06 13.81 1.31
CA VAL A 125 12.39 14.40 1.07
C VAL A 125 13.48 13.62 1.80
N TYR A 126 13.13 12.97 2.92
CA TYR A 126 14.06 12.13 3.67
C TYR A 126 14.42 10.83 2.94
N PHE A 127 13.48 10.27 2.18
CA PHE A 127 13.59 9.00 1.47
C PHE A 127 13.73 9.22 -0.03
#